data_AF-B4WWD5-F1
#
_entry.id   AF-B4WWD5-F1
#
_cell.length_a   1.000
_cell.length_b   1.000
_cell.length_c   1.000
_cell.angle_alpha   90.00
_cell.angle_beta   90.00
_cell.angle_gamma   90.00
#
_symmetry.space_group_name_H-M   'P 1'
#
loop_
_entity.id
_entity.type
_entity.pdbx_description
1 polymer ?
#
loop_
_entity_poly.entity_id
_entity_poly.type
_entity_poly.pdbx_seq_one_letter_code
_entity_poly.pdbx_strand_id
1 'polypeptide(L)'
;MTVIEFSQRATGTMSCGAPYVVFMVPDFSHLRKQPCDHTSKQSLKPSNRKGFDNVKSFQQFHQNCAYTPFQVTLLDPIPLDYAVLSPSHPTSDCPQASIPEHLAPPDHLIEWRTSQATDRLIYANVRYTDGDEAVDLLTHHAIAEMGGHATQYATTPVIKLRQRYSHVMEGGWWVSGLDPLNDWQPMDWGQFKPQNPRTSWKHPDKVIKYEAPAKQSTRALFLSLPWADGLGIAQRHELGLNYQYRLQQAVHDIYPDADALSHAQTLALVLDRHNAANSEDQDRNFWSWWLSNPKAPIVITEGAKKAGAALTAGYATISLPGVYNGYRSKDRLGNPIDPVLIPDIQAIVGNERPIILAFDEDEKPNTRRHVGIAISRFSQLLINARCHVSIAQWSPKQGKGLDDLIANQAQMPSISD
;
A
#
# COMPACT_ATOMS: atom_id res chain seq x y z
N MET A 1 -54.79 43.80 -25.69
CA MET A 1 -55.09 44.50 -24.43
C MET A 1 -56.08 43.62 -23.67
N THR A 2 -55.81 43.27 -22.40
CA THR A 2 -56.77 42.67 -21.43
C THR A 2 -57.32 41.26 -21.80
N VAL A 3 -56.80 40.12 -21.27
CA VAL A 3 -57.01 39.45 -19.94
C VAL A 3 -58.39 38.76 -19.82
N ILE A 4 -58.44 37.65 -19.03
CA ILE A 4 -59.60 36.79 -18.61
C ILE A 4 -59.84 35.57 -19.56
N GLU A 5 -59.86 34.28 -19.16
CA GLU A 5 -59.71 33.63 -17.82
C GLU A 5 -59.09 32.18 -17.83
N PHE A 6 -59.52 31.30 -16.91
CA PHE A 6 -59.04 29.98 -16.42
C PHE A 6 -59.71 28.77 -17.15
N SER A 7 -59.23 27.50 -17.12
CA SER A 7 -59.11 26.63 -15.92
C SER A 7 -58.54 25.21 -16.20
N GLN A 8 -57.69 24.70 -15.27
CA GLN A 8 -57.50 23.32 -14.74
C GLN A 8 -57.80 22.07 -15.62
N ARG A 9 -57.02 20.96 -15.65
CA ARG A 9 -56.13 20.20 -14.71
C ARG A 9 -55.06 19.44 -15.56
N ALA A 10 -53.99 18.78 -15.07
CA ALA A 10 -53.81 18.01 -13.84
C ALA A 10 -52.33 17.82 -13.39
N THR A 11 -52.15 17.60 -12.08
CA THR A 11 -51.11 16.79 -11.40
C THR A 11 -49.60 17.02 -11.68
N GLY A 12 -48.92 17.62 -10.70
CA GLY A 12 -47.48 17.38 -10.44
C GLY A 12 -47.24 16.01 -9.77
N THR A 13 -45.99 15.62 -9.50
CA THR A 13 -45.25 16.07 -8.29
C THR A 13 -43.80 16.50 -8.55
N MET A 14 -43.27 17.34 -7.66
CA MET A 14 -41.88 17.82 -7.67
C MET A 14 -40.92 16.86 -6.95
N SER A 15 -39.64 16.91 -7.34
CA SER A 15 -38.50 16.53 -6.49
C SER A 15 -37.58 17.75 -6.33
N CYS A 16 -37.11 18.00 -5.11
CA CYS A 16 -36.27 19.16 -4.77
C CYS A 16 -34.80 18.92 -5.12
N GLY A 17 -34.11 19.98 -5.56
CA GLY A 17 -32.73 19.88 -6.05
C GLY A 17 -31.67 19.78 -4.95
N ALA A 18 -30.64 18.98 -5.22
CA ALA A 18 -29.36 19.02 -4.51
C ALA A 18 -28.43 20.12 -5.09
N PRO A 19 -27.54 20.73 -4.28
CA PRO A 19 -26.66 21.80 -4.76
C PRO A 19 -25.51 21.25 -5.61
N TYR A 20 -25.43 21.72 -6.87
CA TYR A 20 -24.29 21.43 -7.74
C TYR A 20 -23.05 22.21 -7.28
N VAL A 21 -22.04 21.50 -6.77
CA VAL A 21 -20.71 22.08 -6.53
C VAL A 21 -19.97 22.14 -7.87
N VAL A 22 -19.95 23.32 -8.48
CA VAL A 22 -19.13 23.58 -9.68
C VAL A 22 -17.66 23.71 -9.26
N PHE A 23 -16.88 22.67 -9.50
CA PHE A 23 -15.43 22.71 -9.28
C PHE A 23 -14.77 23.53 -10.40
N MET A 24 -14.09 24.62 -10.03
CA MET A 24 -13.23 25.36 -10.96
C MET A 24 -12.03 24.50 -11.36
N VAL A 25 -11.91 24.24 -12.66
CA VAL A 25 -10.67 23.76 -13.28
C VAL A 25 -9.59 24.83 -13.08
N PRO A 26 -8.36 24.49 -12.65
CA PRO A 26 -7.28 25.47 -12.61
C PRO A 26 -6.94 25.93 -14.03
N ASP A 27 -7.05 27.25 -14.32
CA ASP A 27 -6.63 27.77 -15.62
C ASP A 27 -5.10 27.76 -15.74
N PHE A 28 -4.61 26.99 -16.71
CA PHE A 28 -3.19 26.90 -17.05
C PHE A 28 -2.82 27.70 -18.31
N SER A 29 -3.74 28.51 -18.85
CA SER A 29 -3.52 29.33 -20.06
C SER A 29 -2.32 30.28 -19.92
N HIS A 30 -2.05 30.74 -18.70
CA HIS A 30 -0.96 31.67 -18.35
C HIS A 30 0.45 31.05 -18.48
N LEU A 31 0.57 29.72 -18.63
CA LEU A 31 1.87 29.01 -18.66
C LEU A 31 2.46 28.84 -20.07
N ARG A 32 1.99 29.60 -21.07
CA ARG A 32 2.68 29.70 -22.36
C ARG A 32 4.01 30.42 -22.15
N LYS A 33 5.13 29.67 -22.23
CA LYS A 33 6.47 30.26 -22.33
C LYS A 33 6.49 31.29 -23.47
N GLN A 34 6.90 32.52 -23.18
CA GLN A 34 7.31 33.44 -24.24
C GLN A 34 8.56 32.88 -24.95
N PRO A 35 8.69 33.05 -26.27
CA PRO A 35 9.90 32.68 -26.99
C PRO A 35 10.99 33.71 -26.70
N CYS A 36 12.08 33.30 -26.06
CA CYS A 36 13.33 34.06 -26.10
C CYS A 36 14.13 33.61 -27.31
N ASP A 37 14.33 34.51 -28.26
CA ASP A 37 15.33 34.33 -29.31
C ASP A 37 16.73 34.26 -28.71
N HIS A 38 17.51 33.26 -29.12
CA HIS A 38 18.94 33.43 -29.41
C HIS A 38 19.48 32.26 -30.24
N THR A 39 20.45 32.56 -31.10
CA THR A 39 20.83 31.78 -32.29
C THR A 39 22.11 30.96 -32.10
N SER A 40 22.17 29.80 -32.79
CA SER A 40 23.35 28.95 -33.04
C SER A 40 23.98 28.26 -31.80
N LYS A 41 24.33 26.97 -31.82
CA LYS A 41 25.08 26.22 -32.84
C LYS A 41 24.61 24.77 -32.97
N GLN A 42 24.88 24.17 -34.12
CA GLN A 42 24.56 22.76 -34.42
C GLN A 42 25.46 21.78 -33.65
N SER A 43 24.87 20.72 -33.12
CA SER A 43 25.55 19.43 -32.94
C SER A 43 24.55 18.28 -33.12
N LEU A 44 25.07 17.10 -33.45
CA LEU A 44 24.38 16.01 -34.13
C LEU A 44 23.14 15.44 -33.38
N LYS A 45 22.06 15.20 -34.13
CA LYS A 45 20.82 14.57 -33.63
C LYS A 45 20.98 13.04 -33.50
N PRO A 46 20.48 12.42 -32.42
CA PRO A 46 19.88 11.10 -32.46
C PRO A 46 18.42 11.20 -32.93
N SER A 47 18.00 10.27 -33.78
CA SER A 47 16.66 10.22 -34.39
C SER A 47 15.53 9.81 -33.43
N ASN A 48 14.33 10.38 -33.64
CA ASN A 48 13.02 9.87 -33.19
C ASN A 48 12.89 9.29 -31.77
N ARG A 49 13.06 10.14 -30.74
CA ARG A 49 12.50 9.85 -29.41
C ARG A 49 11.01 10.19 -29.37
N LYS A 50 10.13 9.20 -29.56
CA LYS A 50 8.71 9.29 -29.13
C LYS A 50 8.58 8.99 -27.62
N GLY A 51 9.30 9.75 -26.79
CA GLY A 51 9.27 9.66 -25.33
C GLY A 51 8.57 10.88 -24.71
N PHE A 52 7.69 10.66 -23.73
CA PHE A 52 6.89 11.73 -23.08
C PHE A 52 7.74 12.59 -22.13
N ASP A 53 8.43 13.60 -22.67
CA ASP A 53 9.06 14.70 -21.89
C ASP A 53 8.28 16.04 -22.02
N ASN A 54 7.16 16.07 -22.74
CA ASN A 54 6.41 17.29 -23.06
C ASN A 54 5.12 17.44 -22.22
N VAL A 55 4.93 18.59 -21.57
CA VAL A 55 3.77 18.90 -20.69
C VAL A 55 2.41 18.64 -21.35
N LYS A 56 2.29 18.83 -22.67
CA LYS A 56 1.06 18.54 -23.44
C LYS A 56 0.57 17.11 -23.27
N SER A 57 1.49 16.15 -23.14
CA SER A 57 1.15 14.73 -23.11
C SER A 57 0.69 14.28 -21.72
N PHE A 58 1.16 14.96 -20.65
CA PHE A 58 0.59 14.87 -19.31
C PHE A 58 -0.82 15.47 -19.24
N GLN A 59 -1.04 16.63 -19.89
CA GLN A 59 -2.38 17.25 -19.95
C GLN A 59 -3.40 16.35 -20.67
N GLN A 60 -3.01 15.74 -21.79
CA GLN A 60 -3.85 14.80 -22.52
C GLN A 60 -4.13 13.51 -21.74
N PHE A 61 -3.15 13.01 -20.98
CA PHE A 61 -3.36 11.90 -20.04
C PHE A 61 -4.37 12.26 -18.94
N HIS A 62 -4.24 13.44 -18.32
CA HIS A 62 -5.16 13.94 -17.29
C HIS A 62 -6.58 14.17 -17.84
N GLN A 63 -6.76 14.37 -19.15
CA GLN A 63 -8.08 14.46 -19.78
C GLN A 63 -8.71 13.09 -20.07
N ASN A 64 -7.90 12.03 -20.15
CA ASN A 64 -8.31 10.70 -20.62
C ASN A 64 -8.37 9.63 -19.52
N CYS A 65 -7.85 9.90 -18.32
CA CYS A 65 -7.90 8.95 -17.21
C CYS A 65 -9.21 9.02 -16.42
N ALA A 66 -9.71 7.85 -16.03
CA ALA A 66 -10.80 7.74 -15.07
C ALA A 66 -10.32 8.16 -13.68
N TYR A 67 -10.74 9.34 -13.25
CA TYR A 67 -10.69 9.74 -11.85
C TYR A 67 -11.93 9.19 -11.15
N THR A 68 -11.73 8.47 -10.05
CA THR A 68 -12.82 7.83 -9.32
C THR A 68 -12.83 8.38 -7.90
N PRO A 69 -13.95 8.97 -7.43
CA PRO A 69 -14.13 9.30 -6.02
C PRO A 69 -13.92 8.04 -5.18
N PHE A 70 -12.90 8.05 -4.34
CA PHE A 70 -12.54 6.92 -3.49
C PHE A 70 -13.23 7.11 -2.15
N GLN A 71 -14.48 6.67 -2.09
CA GLN A 71 -15.20 6.55 -0.83
C GLN A 71 -14.74 5.26 -0.15
N VAL A 72 -14.05 5.41 0.98
CA VAL A 72 -13.88 4.30 1.91
C VAL A 72 -15.25 4.03 2.55
N THR A 73 -15.50 2.76 2.81
CA THR A 73 -16.53 2.29 3.74
C THR A 73 -15.82 1.24 4.57
N LEU A 74 -15.82 1.39 5.90
CA LEU A 74 -15.13 0.44 6.78
C LEU A 74 -15.90 -0.89 6.83
N LEU A 75 -15.20 -1.97 7.18
CA LEU A 75 -15.88 -3.18 7.65
C LEU A 75 -16.46 -2.90 9.04
N ASP A 76 -17.62 -3.50 9.32
CA ASP A 76 -18.07 -3.64 10.70
C ASP A 76 -16.96 -4.37 11.51
N PRO A 77 -16.65 -3.91 12.73
CA PRO A 77 -15.67 -4.57 13.58
C PRO A 77 -16.03 -6.05 13.73
N ILE A 78 -15.08 -6.94 13.43
CA ILE A 78 -15.28 -8.40 13.61
C ILE A 78 -15.69 -8.62 15.08
N PRO A 79 -16.90 -9.18 15.35
CA PRO A 79 -17.32 -9.45 16.71
C PRO A 79 -16.36 -10.47 17.33
N LEU A 80 -15.51 -10.00 18.24
CA LEU A 80 -14.68 -10.83 19.10
C LEU A 80 -15.59 -11.45 20.16
N ASP A 81 -16.40 -12.43 19.75
CA ASP A 81 -17.26 -13.17 20.65
C ASP A 81 -16.41 -14.17 21.45
N TYR A 82 -15.77 -13.66 22.50
CA TYR A 82 -14.97 -14.42 23.46
C TYR A 82 -15.78 -15.56 24.12
N ALA A 83 -17.12 -15.54 24.07
CA ALA A 83 -17.96 -16.61 24.61
C ALA A 83 -17.79 -17.95 23.87
N VAL A 84 -17.49 -17.93 22.57
CA VAL A 84 -17.34 -19.16 21.75
C VAL A 84 -16.07 -19.96 22.09
N LEU A 85 -15.11 -19.34 22.80
CA LEU A 85 -13.78 -19.92 23.06
C LEU A 85 -13.54 -20.27 24.54
N SER A 86 -14.58 -20.35 25.37
CA SER A 86 -14.44 -20.80 26.76
C SER A 86 -14.52 -22.33 26.85
N PRO A 87 -13.43 -23.05 27.16
CA PRO A 87 -13.51 -24.46 27.50
C PRO A 87 -14.20 -24.56 28.86
N SER A 88 -15.18 -25.45 28.99
CA SER A 88 -15.77 -25.79 30.28
C SER A 88 -14.75 -26.56 31.12
N HIS A 89 -13.83 -25.85 31.77
CA HIS A 89 -12.85 -26.44 32.66
C HIS A 89 -13.52 -26.90 33.96
N PRO A 90 -13.32 -28.17 34.39
CA PRO A 90 -13.55 -28.57 35.77
C PRO A 90 -12.63 -27.74 36.68
N THR A 91 -13.13 -27.34 37.84
CA THR A 91 -12.37 -26.57 38.84
C THR A 91 -11.12 -27.33 39.28
N SER A 92 -9.93 -26.79 38.96
CA SER A 92 -8.65 -27.27 39.45
C SER A 92 -7.96 -26.14 40.20
N ASP A 93 -7.77 -26.32 41.51
CA ASP A 93 -7.06 -25.38 42.36
C ASP A 93 -5.57 -25.35 42.00
N CYS A 94 -5.17 -24.38 41.19
CA CYS A 94 -3.77 -23.98 41.01
C CYS A 94 -3.62 -22.50 41.38
N PRO A 95 -2.52 -22.10 42.04
CA PRO A 95 -2.34 -20.71 42.45
C PRO A 95 -2.33 -19.78 41.24
N GLN A 96 -3.13 -18.72 41.27
CA GLN A 96 -3.09 -17.68 40.24
C GLN A 96 -1.70 -17.04 40.22
N ALA A 97 -0.95 -17.27 39.14
CA ALA A 97 0.24 -16.49 38.86
C ALA A 97 -0.16 -15.02 38.70
N SER A 98 0.58 -14.12 39.36
CA SER A 98 0.33 -12.68 39.31
C SER A 98 0.38 -12.18 37.86
N ILE A 99 -0.72 -11.57 37.40
CA ILE A 99 -0.82 -10.92 36.10
C ILE A 99 0.29 -9.86 36.02
N PRO A 100 1.23 -9.93 35.05
CA PRO A 100 2.26 -8.92 34.90
C PRO A 100 1.64 -7.54 34.61
N GLU A 101 2.24 -6.48 35.13
CA GLU A 101 1.83 -5.11 34.81
C GLU A 101 1.77 -4.91 33.30
N HIS A 102 0.72 -4.25 32.84
CA HIS A 102 0.43 -4.08 31.42
C HIS A 102 1.45 -3.12 30.79
N LEU A 103 2.58 -3.67 30.34
CA LEU A 103 3.59 -2.93 29.57
C LEU A 103 2.89 -2.16 28.44
N ALA A 104 3.27 -0.89 28.28
CA ALA A 104 2.76 -0.06 27.20
C ALA A 104 3.12 -0.73 25.84
N PRO A 105 2.19 -0.77 24.88
CA PRO A 105 2.47 -1.36 23.57
C PRO A 105 3.62 -0.58 22.90
N PRO A 106 4.60 -1.26 22.29
CA PRO A 106 5.71 -0.60 21.58
C PRO A 106 5.25 0.49 20.61
N ASP A 107 6.00 1.58 20.51
CA ASP A 107 5.66 2.77 19.71
C ASP A 107 5.24 2.45 18.26
N HIS A 108 5.84 1.42 17.65
CA HIS A 108 5.50 0.99 16.30
C HIS A 108 4.09 0.39 16.19
N LEU A 109 3.59 -0.31 17.21
CA LEU A 109 2.20 -0.80 17.25
C LEU A 109 1.24 0.40 17.32
N ILE A 110 1.55 1.40 18.15
CA ILE A 110 0.74 2.63 18.25
C ILE A 110 0.75 3.39 16.90
N GLU A 111 1.92 3.50 16.27
CA GLU A 111 2.11 4.17 14.98
C GLU A 111 1.28 3.53 13.85
N TRP A 112 1.15 2.19 13.84
CA TRP A 112 0.35 1.45 12.85
C TRP A 112 -1.15 1.40 13.20
N ARG A 113 -1.51 1.24 14.47
CA ARG A 113 -2.91 1.30 14.96
C ARG A 113 -3.55 2.66 14.69
N THR A 114 -2.77 3.75 14.75
CA THR A 114 -3.26 5.10 14.40
C THR A 114 -3.72 5.16 12.93
N SER A 115 -2.99 4.48 12.04
CA SER A 115 -3.38 4.25 10.64
C SER A 115 -4.49 3.21 10.45
N GLN A 116 -5.15 2.71 11.50
CA GLN A 116 -6.19 1.66 11.48
C GLN A 116 -5.71 0.28 10.98
N ALA A 117 -4.43 -0.07 11.12
CA ALA A 117 -3.99 -1.45 10.86
C ALA A 117 -4.35 -2.39 12.03
N THR A 118 -4.80 -3.62 11.74
CA THR A 118 -5.03 -4.64 12.79
C THR A 118 -3.73 -5.14 13.40
N ASP A 119 -3.77 -5.48 14.70
CA ASP A 119 -2.64 -6.09 15.41
C ASP A 119 -2.08 -7.32 14.68
N ARG A 120 -2.96 -8.15 14.13
CA ARG A 120 -2.61 -9.38 13.40
C ARG A 120 -1.76 -9.05 12.18
N LEU A 121 -2.19 -8.07 11.38
CA LEU A 121 -1.49 -7.63 10.18
C LEU A 121 -0.15 -6.97 10.55
N ILE A 122 -0.08 -6.24 11.66
CA ILE A 122 1.18 -5.68 12.16
C ILE A 122 2.14 -6.83 12.55
N TYR A 123 1.72 -7.77 13.40
CA TYR A 123 2.58 -8.90 13.82
C TYR A 123 2.98 -9.84 12.66
N ALA A 124 2.19 -9.91 11.58
CA ALA A 124 2.50 -10.72 10.39
C ALA A 124 3.55 -10.09 9.46
N ASN A 125 3.87 -8.81 9.61
CA ASN A 125 4.69 -8.05 8.64
C ASN A 125 5.76 -7.15 9.25
N VAL A 126 5.61 -6.77 10.51
CA VAL A 126 6.41 -5.74 11.18
C VAL A 126 7.13 -6.36 12.37
N ARG A 127 8.46 -6.26 12.38
CA ARG A 127 9.30 -6.67 13.51
C ARG A 127 10.17 -5.51 13.98
N TYR A 128 10.25 -5.35 15.29
CA TYR A 128 11.25 -4.45 15.90
C TYR A 128 12.62 -5.12 15.82
N THR A 129 13.66 -4.35 15.53
CA THR A 129 15.06 -4.82 15.52
C THR A 129 16.00 -3.62 15.69
N ASP A 130 17.14 -3.87 16.34
CA ASP A 130 18.15 -2.88 16.69
C ASP A 130 19.58 -3.45 16.51
N GLY A 131 20.58 -2.74 17.04
CA GLY A 131 21.96 -3.21 17.04
C GLY A 131 22.53 -3.57 15.66
N ASP A 132 23.33 -4.64 15.62
CA ASP A 132 23.98 -5.09 14.38
C ASP A 132 23.01 -5.78 13.40
N GLU A 133 21.88 -6.32 13.86
CA GLU A 133 20.87 -6.96 13.01
C GLU A 133 20.17 -5.92 12.12
N ALA A 134 19.72 -4.81 12.72
CA ALA A 134 19.12 -3.69 11.97
C ALA A 134 20.07 -3.11 10.92
N VAL A 135 21.38 -3.08 11.20
CA VAL A 135 22.41 -2.68 10.23
C VAL A 135 22.58 -3.74 9.13
N ASP A 136 22.52 -5.02 9.46
CA ASP A 136 22.68 -6.10 8.50
C ASP A 136 21.53 -6.15 7.49
N LEU A 137 20.28 -6.00 7.91
CA LEU A 137 19.10 -5.88 7.03
C LEU A 137 19.28 -4.81 5.93
N LEU A 138 20.01 -3.74 6.22
CA LEU A 138 20.27 -2.66 5.27
C LEU A 138 21.57 -2.82 4.47
N THR A 139 22.44 -3.78 4.83
CA THR A 139 23.80 -3.86 4.27
C THR A 139 24.21 -5.23 3.72
N HIS A 140 23.60 -6.35 4.13
CA HIS A 140 23.97 -7.72 3.76
C HIS A 140 24.10 -7.90 2.24
N HIS A 141 23.08 -7.52 1.46
CA HIS A 141 23.08 -7.59 -0.01
C HIS A 141 24.23 -6.79 -0.63
N ALA A 142 24.43 -5.55 -0.17
CA ALA A 142 25.50 -4.69 -0.69
C ALA A 142 26.91 -5.18 -0.36
N ILE A 143 27.09 -5.91 0.76
CA ILE A 143 28.33 -6.55 1.19
C ILE A 143 28.58 -7.81 0.35
N ALA A 144 27.56 -8.65 0.15
CA ALA A 144 27.64 -9.82 -0.73
C ALA A 144 28.04 -9.42 -2.16
N GLU A 145 27.46 -8.36 -2.72
CA GLU A 145 27.85 -7.80 -4.02
C GLU A 145 29.28 -7.22 -4.08
N MET A 146 29.94 -6.93 -2.95
CA MET A 146 31.37 -6.52 -2.98
C MET A 146 32.31 -7.70 -3.23
N GLY A 147 31.90 -8.91 -2.86
CA GLY A 147 32.64 -10.15 -3.07
C GLY A 147 33.99 -10.24 -2.33
N GLY A 148 34.71 -11.33 -2.60
CA GLY A 148 36.05 -11.59 -2.04
C GLY A 148 36.08 -11.52 -0.51
N HIS A 149 37.07 -10.81 0.04
CA HIS A 149 37.25 -10.67 1.48
C HIS A 149 36.18 -9.81 2.19
N ALA A 150 35.27 -9.14 1.46
CA ALA A 150 34.28 -8.25 2.08
C ALA A 150 33.23 -8.97 2.94
N THR A 151 32.98 -10.26 2.68
CA THR A 151 32.07 -11.11 3.48
C THR A 151 32.75 -11.74 4.69
N GLN A 152 34.08 -11.69 4.78
CA GLN A 152 34.88 -12.32 5.85
C GLN A 152 35.59 -11.30 6.75
N TYR A 153 35.85 -10.09 6.24
CA TYR A 153 36.65 -9.06 6.93
C TYR A 153 36.01 -7.68 6.77
N ALA A 154 36.15 -6.85 7.82
CA ALA A 154 35.71 -5.46 7.83
C ALA A 154 36.62 -4.57 6.96
N THR A 155 36.54 -4.74 5.64
CA THR A 155 37.25 -3.89 4.67
C THR A 155 36.77 -2.44 4.74
N THR A 156 37.60 -1.47 4.30
CA THR A 156 37.22 -0.04 4.35
C THR A 156 35.88 0.29 3.67
N PRO A 157 35.49 -0.32 2.53
CA PRO A 157 34.14 -0.16 1.97
C PRO A 157 33.03 -0.68 2.88
N VAL A 158 33.22 -1.82 3.54
CA VAL A 158 32.25 -2.41 4.49
C VAL A 158 32.11 -1.51 5.73
N ILE A 159 33.22 -1.04 6.31
CA ILE A 159 33.21 -0.11 7.44
C ILE A 159 32.42 1.16 7.10
N LYS A 160 32.71 1.80 5.96
CA LYS A 160 31.98 3.00 5.51
C LYS A 160 30.50 2.74 5.25
N LEU A 161 30.15 1.57 4.75
CA LEU A 161 28.77 1.17 4.53
C LEU A 161 28.01 0.99 5.87
N ARG A 162 28.57 0.25 6.83
CA ARG A 162 27.96 0.09 8.17
C ARG A 162 27.86 1.44 8.90
N GLN A 163 28.91 2.27 8.87
CA GLN A 163 28.92 3.61 9.45
C GLN A 163 27.81 4.53 8.91
N ARG A 164 27.47 4.45 7.61
CA ARG A 164 26.33 5.19 7.05
C ARG A 164 25.00 4.85 7.73
N TYR A 165 24.86 3.60 8.18
CA TYR A 165 23.64 3.08 8.79
C TYR A 165 23.70 3.00 10.32
N SER A 166 24.77 3.46 10.99
CA SER A 166 24.93 3.32 12.45
C SER A 166 23.75 3.85 13.29
N HIS A 167 23.01 4.84 12.79
CA HIS A 167 21.79 5.36 13.40
C HIS A 167 20.66 4.33 13.58
N VAL A 168 20.66 3.20 12.85
CA VAL A 168 19.66 2.14 13.03
C VAL A 168 19.99 1.19 14.18
N MET A 169 21.21 1.23 14.72
CA MET A 169 21.59 0.45 15.90
C MET A 169 20.81 0.89 17.15
N GLU A 170 20.30 2.13 17.16
CA GLU A 170 19.42 2.68 18.20
C GLU A 170 17.99 2.13 18.11
N GLY A 171 17.67 1.33 17.08
CA GLY A 171 16.40 0.64 16.93
C GLY A 171 15.40 1.30 15.98
N GLY A 172 14.32 0.55 15.76
CA GLY A 172 13.28 0.87 14.80
C GLY A 172 12.49 -0.37 14.41
N TRP A 173 11.65 -0.25 13.38
CA TRP A 173 10.86 -1.37 12.87
C TRP A 173 11.17 -1.67 11.41
N TRP A 174 11.34 -2.95 11.11
CA TRP A 174 11.44 -3.50 9.77
C TRP A 174 10.06 -3.94 9.32
N VAL A 175 9.67 -3.58 8.10
CA VAL A 175 8.51 -4.14 7.42
C VAL A 175 8.95 -4.87 6.16
N SER A 176 8.49 -6.12 6.02
CA SER A 176 8.58 -6.91 4.79
C SER A 176 7.21 -7.50 4.44
N GLY A 177 7.15 -8.25 3.35
CA GLY A 177 5.98 -8.98 2.89
C GLY A 177 6.39 -10.24 2.14
N LEU A 178 5.53 -10.74 1.26
CA LEU A 178 5.75 -11.95 0.46
C LEU A 178 6.30 -11.59 -0.93
N ASP A 179 7.18 -12.43 -1.50
CA ASP A 179 7.79 -12.18 -2.81
C ASP A 179 6.98 -12.80 -3.97
N PRO A 180 6.36 -11.98 -4.85
CA PRO A 180 5.61 -12.47 -6.01
C PRO A 180 6.48 -13.17 -7.07
N LEU A 181 7.82 -13.11 -6.94
CA LEU A 181 8.80 -13.69 -7.86
C LEU A 181 9.45 -14.96 -7.32
N ASN A 182 9.14 -15.36 -6.08
CA ASN A 182 9.71 -16.50 -5.38
C ASN A 182 8.62 -17.24 -4.60
N ASP A 183 7.59 -17.71 -5.31
CA ASP A 183 6.48 -18.54 -4.81
C ASP A 183 5.86 -18.05 -3.49
N TRP A 184 5.71 -16.73 -3.36
CA TRP A 184 5.14 -16.06 -2.18
C TRP A 184 5.83 -16.40 -0.86
N GLN A 185 7.10 -16.79 -0.88
CA GLN A 185 7.94 -16.89 0.32
C GLN A 185 8.16 -15.49 0.93
N PRO A 186 8.48 -15.39 2.23
CA PRO A 186 8.91 -14.13 2.85
C PRO A 186 10.02 -13.44 2.04
N MET A 187 9.88 -12.13 1.84
CA MET A 187 10.79 -11.35 1.00
C MET A 187 12.00 -10.85 1.81
N ASP A 188 13.21 -11.13 1.32
CA ASP A 188 14.47 -10.60 1.89
C ASP A 188 14.53 -9.06 1.88
N TRP A 189 13.81 -8.42 0.95
CA TRP A 189 13.75 -6.98 0.82
C TRP A 189 12.57 -6.39 1.59
N GLY A 190 12.83 -5.29 2.31
CA GLY A 190 11.83 -4.55 3.05
C GLY A 190 12.21 -3.08 3.24
N GLN A 191 11.51 -2.40 4.15
CA GLN A 191 11.84 -1.04 4.57
C GLN A 191 12.09 -0.96 6.07
N PHE A 192 13.16 -0.27 6.46
CA PHE A 192 13.45 0.02 7.86
C PHE A 192 12.97 1.43 8.23
N LYS A 193 12.20 1.54 9.31
CA LYS A 193 11.78 2.79 9.93
C LYS A 193 12.60 3.01 11.21
N PRO A 194 13.69 3.80 11.18
CA PRO A 194 14.47 4.07 12.38
C PRO A 194 13.68 4.92 13.38
N GLN A 195 13.96 4.69 14.66
CA GLN A 195 13.49 5.52 15.77
C GLN A 195 14.07 6.94 15.67
N ASN A 196 15.35 7.06 15.27
CA ASN A 196 16.03 8.33 15.02
C ASN A 196 16.43 8.48 13.53
N PRO A 197 15.52 8.99 12.66
CA PRO A 197 15.79 9.20 11.24
C PRO A 197 16.93 10.19 10.96
N ARG A 198 17.93 9.76 10.19
CA ARG A 198 19.00 10.65 9.72
C ARG A 198 18.54 11.59 8.58
N THR A 199 19.32 12.63 8.33
CA THR A 199 19.18 13.48 7.14
C THR A 199 19.95 12.95 5.93
N SER A 200 19.58 13.43 4.74
CA SER A 200 20.28 13.12 3.50
C SER A 200 21.57 13.95 3.38
N TRP A 201 22.71 13.29 3.22
CA TRP A 201 23.99 13.98 2.97
C TRP A 201 24.00 14.82 1.67
N LYS A 202 23.08 14.56 0.72
CA LYS A 202 22.92 15.35 -0.50
C LYS A 202 22.01 16.57 -0.31
N HIS A 203 21.11 16.50 0.68
CA HIS A 203 20.07 17.48 0.95
C HIS A 203 19.85 17.52 2.46
N PRO A 204 20.67 18.26 3.24
CA PRO A 204 20.65 18.22 4.70
C PRO A 204 19.27 18.49 5.32
N ASP A 205 18.44 19.32 4.66
CA ASP A 205 17.07 19.62 5.10
C ASP A 205 16.07 18.46 4.91
N LYS A 206 16.46 17.41 4.17
CA LYS A 206 15.61 16.24 3.89
C LYS A 206 15.91 15.11 4.86
N VAL A 207 15.03 14.94 5.85
CA VAL A 207 14.95 13.75 6.69
C VAL A 207 14.60 12.51 5.85
N ILE A 208 15.34 11.43 6.04
CA ILE A 208 15.09 10.13 5.41
C ILE A 208 14.23 9.32 6.37
N LYS A 209 12.90 9.39 6.19
CA LYS A 209 11.94 8.73 7.08
C LYS A 209 12.05 7.19 7.08
N TYR A 210 12.43 6.60 5.96
CA TYR A 210 12.57 5.16 5.76
C TYR A 210 13.86 4.87 5.01
N GLU A 211 14.57 3.82 5.42
CA GLU A 211 15.70 3.25 4.68
C GLU A 211 15.26 1.99 3.94
N ALA A 212 16.03 1.62 2.92
CA ALA A 212 15.90 0.37 2.18
C ALA A 212 17.29 -0.24 1.97
N PRO A 213 17.40 -1.57 1.77
CA PRO A 213 18.67 -2.26 1.56
C PRO A 213 19.58 -1.58 0.53
N ALA A 214 20.85 -1.41 0.89
CA ALA A 214 21.82 -0.77 0.02
C ALA A 214 22.08 -1.60 -1.24
N LYS A 215 22.25 -0.89 -2.38
CA LYS A 215 22.47 -1.42 -3.74
C LYS A 215 21.38 -2.35 -4.30
N GLN A 216 20.47 -2.88 -3.48
CA GLN A 216 19.33 -3.65 -3.94
C GLN A 216 18.31 -2.73 -4.64
N SER A 217 17.62 -3.26 -5.65
CA SER A 217 16.55 -2.53 -6.33
C SER A 217 15.29 -2.47 -5.46
N THR A 218 14.60 -1.34 -5.41
CA THR A 218 13.35 -1.17 -4.63
C THR A 218 12.25 -2.11 -5.12
N ARG A 219 11.70 -2.94 -4.23
CA ARG A 219 10.60 -3.87 -4.53
C ARG A 219 9.24 -3.23 -4.20
N ALA A 220 8.14 -3.93 -4.48
CA ALA A 220 6.83 -3.61 -3.93
C ALA A 220 6.55 -4.51 -2.71
N LEU A 221 5.87 -3.99 -1.69
CA LEU A 221 5.48 -4.78 -0.52
C LEU A 221 4.08 -5.36 -0.70
N PHE A 222 4.01 -6.69 -0.71
CA PHE A 222 2.80 -7.50 -0.64
C PHE A 222 2.69 -8.03 0.77
N LEU A 223 1.97 -7.33 1.65
CA LEU A 223 1.92 -7.72 3.06
C LEU A 223 1.30 -9.12 3.19
N SER A 224 1.90 -9.96 4.04
CA SER A 224 1.35 -11.23 4.52
C SER A 224 0.02 -10.94 5.22
N LEU A 225 -1.00 -11.77 4.98
CA LEU A 225 -2.37 -11.49 5.38
C LEU A 225 -2.85 -12.52 6.40
N PRO A 226 -3.28 -12.11 7.59
CA PRO A 226 -4.09 -12.95 8.45
C PRO A 226 -5.37 -13.37 7.72
N TRP A 227 -5.84 -14.59 8.01
CA TRP A 227 -7.04 -15.17 7.44
C TRP A 227 -8.28 -14.33 7.72
N ALA A 228 -8.33 -13.64 8.88
CA ALA A 228 -9.44 -12.75 9.22
C ALA A 228 -9.48 -11.50 8.32
N ASP A 229 -8.34 -10.86 8.08
CA ASP A 229 -8.23 -9.70 7.18
C ASP A 229 -8.50 -10.13 5.72
N GLY A 230 -7.97 -11.28 5.29
CA GLY A 230 -8.24 -11.88 3.98
C GLY A 230 -9.72 -12.21 3.75
N LEU A 231 -10.43 -12.70 4.77
CA LEU A 231 -11.89 -12.92 4.73
C LEU A 231 -12.64 -11.59 4.56
N GLY A 232 -12.24 -10.54 5.28
CA GLY A 232 -12.83 -9.21 5.16
C GLY A 232 -12.65 -8.59 3.76
N ILE A 233 -11.49 -8.78 3.14
CA ILE A 233 -11.23 -8.39 1.74
C ILE A 233 -12.12 -9.20 0.79
N ALA A 234 -12.18 -10.53 0.95
CA ALA A 234 -13.03 -11.39 0.13
C ALA A 234 -14.52 -11.03 0.23
N GLN A 235 -15.02 -10.74 1.43
CA GLN A 235 -16.40 -10.32 1.66
C GLN A 235 -16.74 -8.99 0.97
N ARG A 236 -15.83 -8.00 1.00
CA ARG A 236 -16.00 -6.71 0.29
C ARG A 236 -16.30 -6.86 -1.20
N HIS A 237 -15.65 -7.85 -1.80
CA HIS A 237 -15.62 -8.05 -3.24
C HIS A 237 -16.49 -9.24 -3.69
N GLU A 238 -17.49 -9.61 -2.88
CA GLU A 238 -18.46 -10.69 -3.16
C GLU A 238 -17.84 -12.09 -3.32
N LEU A 239 -16.60 -12.27 -2.85
CA LEU A 239 -15.85 -13.54 -2.88
C LEU A 239 -15.89 -14.29 -1.54
N GLY A 240 -16.64 -13.81 -0.55
CA GLY A 240 -16.68 -14.39 0.81
C GLY A 240 -16.96 -15.89 0.85
N LEU A 241 -17.87 -16.41 0.03
CA LEU A 241 -18.15 -17.86 -0.06
C LEU A 241 -16.95 -18.65 -0.62
N ASN A 242 -16.28 -18.14 -1.66
CA ASN A 242 -15.09 -18.76 -2.23
C ASN A 242 -13.95 -18.83 -1.19
N TYR A 243 -13.81 -17.77 -0.38
CA TYR A 243 -12.82 -17.73 0.69
C TYR A 243 -13.20 -18.60 1.89
N GLN A 244 -14.50 -18.77 2.19
CA GLN A 244 -14.99 -19.70 3.20
C GLN A 244 -14.64 -21.16 2.86
N TYR A 245 -14.78 -21.60 1.61
CA TYR A 245 -14.33 -22.93 1.21
C TYR A 245 -12.81 -23.12 1.41
N ARG A 246 -12.03 -22.08 1.13
CA ARG A 246 -10.57 -22.08 1.31
C ARG A 246 -10.16 -22.12 2.79
N LEU A 247 -10.89 -21.43 3.66
CA LEU A 247 -10.78 -21.53 5.12
C LEU A 247 -11.08 -22.96 5.60
N GLN A 248 -12.17 -23.56 5.11
CA GLN A 248 -12.58 -24.93 5.46
C GLN A 248 -11.52 -25.97 5.04
N GLN A 249 -10.95 -25.82 3.84
CA GLN A 249 -9.86 -26.67 3.36
C GLN A 249 -8.62 -26.54 4.24
N ALA A 250 -8.14 -25.32 4.50
CA ALA A 250 -6.97 -25.10 5.35
C ALA A 250 -7.16 -25.62 6.79
N VAL A 251 -8.38 -25.53 7.34
CA VAL A 251 -8.71 -26.11 8.66
C VAL A 251 -8.72 -27.63 8.61
N HIS A 252 -9.28 -28.25 7.57
CA HIS A 252 -9.29 -29.71 7.41
C HIS A 252 -7.88 -30.28 7.23
N ASP A 253 -7.01 -29.59 6.49
CA ASP A 253 -5.61 -30.01 6.29
C ASP A 253 -4.79 -30.01 7.59
N ILE A 254 -5.11 -29.11 8.54
CA ILE A 254 -4.45 -29.01 9.86
C ILE A 254 -5.13 -29.89 10.91
N TYR A 255 -6.46 -30.01 10.85
CA TYR A 255 -7.31 -30.69 11.82
C TYR A 255 -8.28 -31.66 11.11
N PRO A 256 -7.78 -32.79 10.56
CA PRO A 256 -8.60 -33.69 9.73
C PRO A 256 -9.76 -34.34 10.48
N ASP A 257 -9.61 -34.54 11.80
CA ASP A 257 -10.61 -35.14 12.69
C ASP A 257 -11.56 -34.11 13.34
N ALA A 258 -11.47 -32.82 12.99
CA ALA A 258 -12.35 -31.80 13.56
C ALA A 258 -13.76 -31.87 12.97
N ASP A 259 -14.78 -31.85 13.84
CA ASP A 259 -16.17 -31.66 13.43
C ASP A 259 -16.34 -30.38 12.61
N ALA A 260 -17.31 -30.38 11.69
CA ALA A 260 -17.50 -29.32 10.71
C ALA A 260 -17.81 -27.94 11.34
N LEU A 261 -16.75 -27.16 11.57
CA LEU A 261 -16.81 -25.77 12.02
C LEU A 261 -17.51 -24.91 10.95
N SER A 262 -18.66 -24.36 11.30
CA SER A 262 -19.61 -23.78 10.34
C SER A 262 -19.42 -22.30 10.03
N HIS A 263 -18.87 -21.51 10.95
CA HIS A 263 -18.76 -20.06 10.81
C HIS A 263 -17.39 -19.61 10.28
N ALA A 264 -17.37 -18.93 9.13
CA ALA A 264 -16.14 -18.53 8.44
C ALA A 264 -15.21 -17.65 9.28
N GLN A 265 -15.75 -16.75 10.10
CA GLN A 265 -14.92 -15.92 10.98
C GLN A 265 -14.23 -16.78 12.03
N THR A 266 -14.93 -17.73 12.66
CA THR A 266 -14.33 -18.65 13.64
C THR A 266 -13.19 -19.46 13.03
N LEU A 267 -13.34 -19.97 11.80
CA LEU A 267 -12.27 -20.65 11.07
C LEU A 267 -11.03 -19.74 10.90
N ALA A 268 -11.25 -18.51 10.44
CA ALA A 268 -10.17 -17.54 10.24
C ALA A 268 -9.45 -17.20 11.56
N LEU A 269 -10.19 -17.00 12.65
CA LEU A 269 -9.63 -16.76 13.99
C LEU A 269 -8.80 -17.94 14.52
N VAL A 270 -9.23 -19.19 14.24
CA VAL A 270 -8.50 -20.41 14.62
C VAL A 270 -7.20 -20.54 13.84
N LEU A 271 -7.22 -20.30 12.52
CA LEU A 271 -6.03 -20.33 11.67
C LEU A 271 -5.03 -19.22 12.04
N ASP A 272 -5.51 -17.99 12.24
CA ASP A 272 -4.69 -16.86 12.71
C ASP A 272 -3.94 -17.22 14.00
N ARG A 273 -4.63 -17.87 14.95
CA ARG A 273 -4.06 -18.29 16.23
C ARG A 273 -3.07 -19.44 16.07
N HIS A 274 -3.36 -20.42 15.22
CA HIS A 274 -2.45 -21.53 14.93
C HIS A 274 -1.10 -21.00 14.38
N ASN A 275 -1.18 -20.07 13.44
CA ASN A 275 -0.02 -19.48 12.77
C ASN A 275 0.68 -18.37 13.59
N ALA A 276 0.21 -18.04 14.80
CA ALA A 276 0.77 -16.94 15.59
C ALA A 276 2.26 -17.12 15.97
N ALA A 277 2.76 -18.36 16.00
CA ALA A 277 4.17 -18.67 16.24
C ALA A 277 5.07 -18.40 15.00
N ASN A 278 4.51 -18.48 13.79
CA ASN A 278 5.18 -18.22 12.52
C ASN A 278 4.40 -17.12 11.78
N SER A 279 4.36 -15.91 12.35
CA SER A 279 3.44 -14.86 11.88
C SER A 279 3.69 -14.39 10.44
N GLU A 280 4.90 -14.57 9.91
CA GLU A 280 5.22 -14.27 8.50
C GLU A 280 4.48 -15.23 7.53
N ASP A 281 4.02 -16.41 7.99
CA ASP A 281 3.31 -17.45 7.23
C ASP A 281 1.77 -17.40 7.32
N GLN A 282 1.23 -16.31 7.87
CA GLN A 282 -0.21 -16.04 7.78
C GLN A 282 -0.69 -16.02 6.33
N ASP A 283 -1.82 -16.69 6.06
CA ASP A 283 -2.40 -17.00 4.75
C ASP A 283 -1.48 -16.76 3.52
N ARG A 284 -0.35 -17.49 3.46
CA ARG A 284 0.70 -17.27 2.45
C ARG A 284 0.18 -17.31 1.00
N ASN A 285 -0.92 -18.03 0.78
CA ASN A 285 -1.58 -18.18 -0.51
C ASN A 285 -2.64 -17.10 -0.81
N PHE A 286 -2.80 -16.04 -0.01
CA PHE A 286 -3.83 -15.03 -0.24
C PHE A 286 -3.64 -14.38 -1.61
N TRP A 287 -2.43 -13.90 -1.89
CA TRP A 287 -2.16 -13.14 -3.11
C TRP A 287 -2.23 -14.01 -4.37
N SER A 288 -1.75 -15.26 -4.32
CA SER A 288 -1.91 -16.21 -5.43
C SER A 288 -3.39 -16.51 -5.71
N TRP A 289 -4.20 -16.71 -4.67
CA TRP A 289 -5.65 -16.88 -4.79
C TRP A 289 -6.35 -15.62 -5.34
N TRP A 290 -6.03 -14.43 -4.82
CA TRP A 290 -6.58 -13.15 -5.26
C TRP A 290 -6.29 -12.88 -6.74
N LEU A 291 -5.03 -13.11 -7.14
CA LEU A 291 -4.56 -12.88 -8.51
C LEU A 291 -5.12 -13.92 -9.50
N SER A 292 -5.52 -15.11 -9.06
CA SER A 292 -6.19 -16.09 -9.92
C SER A 292 -7.50 -15.56 -10.53
N ASN A 293 -8.18 -14.63 -9.85
CA ASN A 293 -9.32 -13.92 -10.40
C ASN A 293 -8.85 -12.64 -11.12
N PRO A 294 -8.93 -12.55 -12.46
CA PRO A 294 -8.47 -11.36 -13.19
C PRO A 294 -9.32 -10.10 -12.93
N LYS A 295 -10.57 -10.26 -12.47
CA LYS A 295 -11.46 -9.13 -12.13
C LYS A 295 -11.21 -8.57 -10.73
N ALA A 296 -10.45 -9.27 -9.89
CA ALA A 296 -10.17 -8.84 -8.53
C ALA A 296 -9.28 -7.56 -8.56
N PRO A 297 -9.74 -6.44 -7.98
CA PRO A 297 -9.02 -5.17 -8.05
C PRO A 297 -7.76 -5.19 -7.18
N ILE A 298 -6.78 -4.34 -7.51
CA ILE A 298 -5.62 -4.07 -6.65
C ILE A 298 -5.45 -2.58 -6.48
N VAL A 299 -5.33 -2.13 -5.24
CA VAL A 299 -4.95 -0.76 -4.89
C VAL A 299 -3.43 -0.68 -4.77
N ILE A 300 -2.82 0.38 -5.29
CA ILE A 300 -1.40 0.67 -5.15
C ILE A 300 -1.23 2.03 -4.46
N THR A 301 -0.51 2.04 -3.34
CA THR A 301 -0.27 3.25 -2.52
C THR A 301 1.22 3.43 -2.17
N GLU A 302 1.56 4.51 -1.45
CA GLU A 302 2.92 4.80 -0.96
C GLU A 302 3.05 4.58 0.54
N GLY A 303 3.91 3.62 0.92
CA GLY A 303 4.23 3.27 2.30
C GLY A 303 3.38 2.15 2.91
N ALA A 304 4.03 1.28 3.68
CA ALA A 304 3.44 0.04 4.20
C ALA A 304 2.24 0.26 5.13
N LYS A 305 2.27 1.29 6.01
CA LYS A 305 1.14 1.60 6.90
C LYS A 305 -0.16 1.88 6.14
N LYS A 306 -0.06 2.51 4.96
CA LYS A 306 -1.22 2.82 4.10
C LYS A 306 -1.79 1.56 3.45
N ALA A 307 -0.93 0.62 3.07
CA ALA A 307 -1.38 -0.69 2.63
C ALA A 307 -2.03 -1.47 3.78
N GLY A 308 -1.43 -1.50 4.98
CA GLY A 308 -2.02 -2.15 6.16
C GLY A 308 -3.39 -1.59 6.56
N ALA A 309 -3.53 -0.26 6.54
CA ALA A 309 -4.80 0.45 6.71
C ALA A 309 -5.85 -0.01 5.70
N ALA A 310 -5.50 0.01 4.42
CA ALA A 310 -6.42 -0.31 3.33
C ALA A 310 -6.80 -1.81 3.29
N LEU A 311 -5.86 -2.70 3.62
CA LEU A 311 -6.09 -4.14 3.79
C LEU A 311 -7.06 -4.40 4.95
N THR A 312 -6.87 -3.75 6.10
CA THR A 312 -7.82 -3.80 7.23
C THR A 312 -9.22 -3.30 6.81
N ALA A 313 -9.28 -2.23 6.02
CA ALA A 313 -10.52 -1.72 5.44
C ALA A 313 -11.08 -2.59 4.28
N GLY A 314 -10.49 -3.75 4.00
CA GLY A 314 -10.98 -4.73 3.03
C GLY A 314 -10.56 -4.51 1.58
N TYR A 315 -9.63 -3.59 1.29
CA TYR A 315 -9.12 -3.33 -0.06
C TYR A 315 -7.78 -4.05 -0.26
N ALA A 316 -7.71 -4.98 -1.21
CA ALA A 316 -6.45 -5.66 -1.58
C ALA A 316 -5.40 -4.65 -2.07
N THR A 317 -4.47 -4.29 -1.18
CA THR A 317 -3.57 -3.14 -1.37
C THR A 317 -2.11 -3.54 -1.25
N ILE A 318 -1.31 -3.12 -2.23
CA ILE A 318 0.15 -3.22 -2.18
C ILE A 318 0.76 -1.83 -1.97
N SER A 319 1.96 -1.77 -1.38
CA SER A 319 2.66 -0.49 -1.23
C SER A 319 3.96 -0.44 -2.03
N LEU A 320 4.27 0.76 -2.53
CA LEU A 320 5.55 1.12 -3.10
C LEU A 320 6.31 2.06 -2.13
N PRO A 321 7.65 2.06 -2.12
CA PRO A 321 8.46 3.01 -1.34
C PRO A 321 8.40 4.47 -1.82
N GLY A 322 7.56 4.75 -2.82
CA GLY A 322 7.51 6.00 -3.55
C GLY A 322 6.82 5.81 -4.91
N VAL A 323 6.00 6.75 -5.35
CA VAL A 323 5.30 6.69 -6.67
C VAL A 323 6.20 6.37 -7.88
N TYR A 324 7.47 6.78 -7.85
CA TYR A 324 8.45 6.49 -8.91
C TYR A 324 9.00 5.04 -8.89
N ASN A 325 8.72 4.25 -7.85
CA ASN A 325 9.30 2.91 -7.68
C ASN A 325 8.53 1.79 -8.40
N GLY A 326 7.30 2.03 -8.87
CA GLY A 326 6.53 1.05 -9.64
C GLY A 326 7.09 0.74 -11.04
N TYR A 327 8.10 1.51 -11.48
CA TYR A 327 8.79 1.32 -12.75
C TYR A 327 10.30 1.62 -12.64
N ARG A 328 11.07 1.21 -13.65
CA ARG A 328 12.46 1.64 -13.89
C ARG A 328 12.49 2.57 -15.09
N SER A 329 13.25 3.64 -14.98
CA SER A 329 13.60 4.57 -16.08
C SER A 329 15.11 4.79 -16.19
N LYS A 330 15.88 3.98 -15.45
CA LYS A 330 17.34 3.94 -15.49
C LYS A 330 17.83 2.49 -15.38
N ASP A 331 18.97 2.21 -16.00
CA ASP A 331 19.70 0.94 -15.81
C ASP A 331 20.46 0.90 -14.47
N ARG A 332 21.18 -0.19 -14.21
CA ARG A 332 22.01 -0.37 -12.99
C ARG A 332 23.17 0.62 -12.86
N LEU A 333 23.60 1.24 -13.96
CA LEU A 333 24.65 2.26 -13.99
C LEU A 333 24.09 3.69 -13.83
N GLY A 334 22.76 3.84 -13.86
CA GLY A 334 22.06 5.11 -13.76
C GLY A 334 21.79 5.80 -15.11
N ASN A 335 22.11 5.15 -16.24
CA ASN A 335 21.82 5.67 -17.57
C ASN A 335 20.31 5.63 -17.83
N PRO A 336 19.70 6.64 -18.47
CA PRO A 336 18.28 6.61 -18.83
C PRO A 336 17.94 5.45 -19.78
N ILE A 337 16.84 4.75 -19.50
CA ILE A 337 16.23 3.74 -20.38
C ILE A 337 14.76 4.09 -20.62
N ASP A 338 14.15 3.49 -21.64
CA ASP A 338 12.70 3.56 -21.81
C ASP A 338 12.00 2.97 -20.56
N PRO A 339 10.95 3.64 -20.02
CA PRO A 339 10.32 3.17 -18.80
C PRO A 339 9.72 1.76 -18.91
N VAL A 340 10.01 0.91 -17.94
CA VAL A 340 9.47 -0.46 -17.82
C VAL A 340 8.94 -0.70 -16.42
N LEU A 341 7.84 -1.44 -16.28
CA LEU A 341 7.32 -1.87 -14.97
C LEU A 341 8.40 -2.67 -14.21
N ILE A 342 8.41 -2.59 -12.88
CA ILE A 342 9.24 -3.49 -12.07
C ILE A 342 8.69 -4.93 -12.14
N PRO A 343 9.52 -5.96 -12.00
CA PRO A 343 9.07 -7.36 -12.04
C PRO A 343 7.91 -7.67 -11.09
N ASP A 344 7.92 -7.08 -9.89
CA ASP A 344 6.85 -7.17 -8.89
C ASP A 344 5.48 -6.74 -9.42
N ILE A 345 5.45 -5.65 -10.21
CA ILE A 345 4.23 -5.14 -10.82
C ILE A 345 3.90 -5.94 -12.07
N GLN A 346 4.91 -6.44 -12.81
CA GLN A 346 4.70 -7.35 -13.94
C GLN A 346 3.99 -8.65 -13.52
N ALA A 347 4.16 -9.10 -12.27
CA ALA A 347 3.48 -10.28 -11.73
C ALA A 347 1.97 -10.11 -11.47
N ILE A 348 1.45 -8.86 -11.44
CA ILE A 348 0.02 -8.59 -11.12
C ILE A 348 -0.80 -7.99 -12.27
N VAL A 349 -0.16 -7.53 -13.34
CA VAL A 349 -0.80 -6.86 -14.48
C VAL A 349 -1.32 -7.85 -15.53
N GLY A 350 -2.13 -7.35 -16.47
CA GLY A 350 -2.76 -8.14 -17.53
C GLY A 350 -4.24 -8.41 -17.28
N ASN A 351 -4.85 -9.15 -18.22
CA ASN A 351 -6.22 -9.66 -18.16
C ASN A 351 -7.30 -8.61 -17.79
N GLU A 352 -7.14 -7.37 -18.24
CA GLU A 352 -8.05 -6.25 -17.96
C GLU A 352 -8.19 -5.91 -16.46
N ARG A 353 -7.23 -6.34 -15.63
CA ARG A 353 -7.31 -6.19 -14.17
C ARG A 353 -7.53 -4.73 -13.76
N PRO A 354 -8.50 -4.44 -12.87
CA PRO A 354 -8.65 -3.12 -12.28
C PRO A 354 -7.48 -2.80 -11.34
N ILE A 355 -6.76 -1.71 -11.63
CA ILE A 355 -5.69 -1.17 -10.79
C ILE A 355 -6.07 0.24 -10.36
N ILE A 356 -6.14 0.46 -9.05
CA ILE A 356 -6.50 1.74 -8.44
C ILE A 356 -5.23 2.38 -7.88
N LEU A 357 -4.84 3.54 -8.39
CA LEU A 357 -3.68 4.27 -7.87
C LEU A 357 -4.12 5.27 -6.79
N ALA A 358 -3.69 5.03 -5.54
CA ALA A 358 -4.06 5.80 -4.35
C ALA A 358 -2.81 6.37 -3.66
N PHE A 359 -2.15 7.33 -4.32
CA PHE A 359 -0.98 8.04 -3.80
C PHE A 359 -1.39 9.33 -3.08
N ASP A 360 -0.55 9.78 -2.14
CA ASP A 360 -0.79 10.96 -1.30
C ASP A 360 -1.14 12.23 -2.10
N GLU A 361 -2.11 12.98 -1.60
CA GLU A 361 -2.42 14.30 -2.14
C GLU A 361 -1.41 15.33 -1.59
N ASP A 362 -0.49 15.79 -2.44
CA ASP A 362 0.42 16.88 -2.09
C ASP A 362 -0.20 18.25 -2.41
N GLU A 363 -0.15 19.19 -1.47
CA GLU A 363 -0.64 20.55 -1.70
C GLU A 363 0.34 21.39 -2.54
N LYS A 364 1.65 21.12 -2.42
CA LYS A 364 2.73 21.94 -3.00
C LYS A 364 2.77 21.81 -4.54
N PRO A 365 2.61 22.91 -5.32
CA PRO A 365 2.47 22.83 -6.78
C PRO A 365 3.62 22.13 -7.52
N ASN A 366 4.87 22.33 -7.08
CA ASN A 366 6.02 21.64 -7.68
C ASN A 366 6.00 20.14 -7.40
N THR A 367 5.62 19.74 -6.18
CA THR A 367 5.50 18.32 -5.81
C THR A 367 4.35 17.66 -6.56
N ARG A 368 3.19 18.31 -6.66
CA ARG A 368 2.05 17.88 -7.51
C ARG A 368 2.46 17.60 -8.94
N ARG A 369 3.31 18.45 -9.52
CA ARG A 369 3.82 18.25 -10.89
C ARG A 369 4.71 17.02 -11.00
N HIS A 370 5.61 16.79 -10.04
CA HIS A 370 6.47 15.61 -10.04
C HIS A 370 5.68 14.31 -9.82
N VAL A 371 4.80 14.29 -8.81
CA VAL A 371 3.90 13.16 -8.54
C VAL A 371 2.99 12.88 -9.73
N GLY A 372 2.36 13.91 -10.31
CA GLY A 372 1.51 13.77 -11.50
C GLY A 372 2.25 13.18 -12.71
N ILE A 373 3.50 13.59 -12.97
CA ILE A 373 4.34 12.99 -14.02
C ILE A 373 4.64 11.51 -13.72
N ALA A 374 4.89 11.16 -12.45
CA ALA A 374 5.14 9.78 -12.04
C ALA A 374 3.90 8.90 -12.22
N ILE A 375 2.74 9.34 -11.71
CA ILE A 375 1.44 8.67 -11.89
C ILE A 375 1.15 8.49 -13.38
N SER A 376 1.25 9.56 -14.19
CA SER A 376 0.96 9.50 -15.62
C SER A 376 1.85 8.50 -16.37
N ARG A 377 3.16 8.45 -16.06
CA ARG A 377 4.07 7.46 -16.63
C ARG A 377 3.73 6.04 -16.17
N PHE A 378 3.43 5.85 -14.88
CA PHE A 378 3.11 4.54 -14.31
C PHE A 378 1.78 3.99 -14.85
N SER A 379 0.71 4.79 -14.85
CA SER A 379 -0.58 4.44 -15.44
C SER A 379 -0.47 4.08 -16.91
N GLN A 380 0.32 4.80 -17.72
CA GLN A 380 0.51 4.43 -19.12
C GLN A 380 1.17 3.07 -19.29
N LEU A 381 2.13 2.71 -18.42
CA LEU A 381 2.76 1.39 -18.43
C LEU A 381 1.76 0.29 -18.04
N LEU A 382 0.91 0.54 -17.04
CA LEU A 382 -0.16 -0.36 -16.60
C LEU A 382 -1.23 -0.56 -17.71
N ILE A 383 -1.65 0.53 -18.38
CA ILE A 383 -2.57 0.47 -19.53
C ILE A 383 -1.95 -0.31 -20.69
N ASN A 384 -0.67 -0.08 -21.00
CA ASN A 384 0.06 -0.84 -22.02
C ASN A 384 0.17 -2.34 -21.65
N ALA A 385 0.21 -2.65 -20.36
CA ALA A 385 0.16 -4.02 -19.83
C ALA A 385 -1.29 -4.59 -19.73
N ARG A 386 -2.28 -3.95 -20.37
CA ARG A 386 -3.69 -4.35 -20.39
C ARG A 386 -4.38 -4.37 -19.01
N CYS A 387 -4.12 -3.35 -18.18
CA CYS A 387 -4.92 -3.08 -16.98
C CYS A 387 -5.92 -1.94 -17.20
N HIS A 388 -7.05 -2.00 -16.51
CA HIS A 388 -7.95 -0.85 -16.35
C HIS A 388 -7.50 -0.01 -15.17
N VAL A 389 -7.00 1.19 -15.44
CA VAL A 389 -6.38 2.04 -14.43
C VAL A 389 -7.30 3.20 -14.04
N SER A 390 -7.60 3.32 -12.76
CA SER A 390 -8.23 4.51 -12.17
C SER A 390 -7.28 5.20 -11.19
N ILE A 391 -7.49 6.50 -11.00
CA ILE A 391 -6.80 7.31 -10.00
C ILE A 391 -7.81 7.62 -8.91
N ALA A 392 -7.53 7.16 -7.68
CA ALA A 392 -8.33 7.46 -6.51
C ALA A 392 -8.24 8.96 -6.18
N GLN A 393 -9.38 9.56 -5.82
CA GLN A 393 -9.44 10.93 -5.33
C GLN A 393 -10.35 11.03 -4.10
N TRP A 394 -9.91 11.81 -3.12
CA TRP A 394 -10.68 12.23 -1.96
C TRP A 394 -10.52 13.75 -1.78
N SER A 395 -11.23 14.34 -0.82
CA SER A 395 -11.06 15.75 -0.47
C SER A 395 -9.82 15.92 0.43
N PRO A 396 -8.99 16.96 0.26
CA PRO A 396 -7.87 17.25 1.18
C PRO A 396 -8.28 17.34 2.66
N LYS A 397 -9.55 17.69 2.94
CA LYS A 397 -10.11 17.72 4.30
C LYS A 397 -10.26 16.35 4.95
N GLN A 398 -10.23 15.27 4.16
CA GLN A 398 -10.36 13.89 4.64
C GLN A 398 -9.00 13.27 5.00
N GLY A 399 -7.88 13.91 4.67
CA GLY A 399 -6.54 13.39 4.95
C GLY A 399 -5.57 13.57 3.78
N LYS A 400 -4.27 13.50 4.06
CA LYS A 400 -3.24 13.54 3.01
C LYS A 400 -3.03 12.17 2.38
N GLY A 401 -2.90 11.15 3.23
CA GLY A 401 -2.70 9.76 2.85
C GLY A 401 -4.01 8.96 2.79
N LEU A 402 -3.92 7.79 2.18
CA LEU A 402 -4.98 6.77 2.23
C LEU A 402 -5.24 6.28 3.67
N ASP A 403 -4.20 6.21 4.52
CA ASP A 403 -4.36 5.90 5.94
C ASP A 403 -5.07 7.03 6.72
N ASP A 404 -4.75 8.30 6.43
CA ASP A 404 -5.49 9.43 7.00
C ASP A 404 -6.97 9.39 6.61
N LEU A 405 -7.29 9.09 5.35
CA LEU A 405 -8.67 8.94 4.85
C LEU A 405 -9.45 7.86 5.62
N ILE A 406 -8.83 6.70 5.82
CA ILE A 406 -9.41 5.56 6.54
C ILE A 406 -9.59 5.91 8.03
N ALA A 407 -8.57 6.47 8.67
CA ALA A 407 -8.61 6.85 10.09
C ALA A 407 -9.63 7.95 10.40
N ASN A 408 -9.76 8.96 9.53
CA ASN A 408 -10.73 10.04 9.71
C ASN A 408 -12.18 9.56 9.50
N GLN A 409 -12.41 8.58 8.63
CA GLN A 409 -13.73 7.95 8.53
C GLN A 409 -14.09 7.10 9.76
N ALA A 410 -13.13 6.38 10.36
CA ALA A 410 -13.36 5.59 11.57
C ALA A 410 -13.81 6.43 12.77
N GLN A 411 -13.55 7.74 12.73
CA GLN A 411 -13.91 8.71 13.77
C GLN A 411 -15.21 9.46 13.47
N MET A 412 -15.79 9.33 12.28
CA MET A 412 -17.11 9.90 12.00
C MET A 412 -18.19 8.98 12.60
N PRO A 413 -19.10 9.50 13.45
CA PRO A 413 -20.22 8.70 13.91
C PRO A 413 -21.06 8.25 12.70
N SER A 414 -21.48 6.99 12.71
CA SER A 414 -22.40 6.47 11.71
C SER A 414 -23.69 7.28 11.74
N ILE A 415 -23.90 8.10 10.71
CA ILE A 415 -25.19 8.73 10.45
C ILE A 415 -26.08 7.61 9.91
N SER A 416 -26.80 6.96 10.81
CA SER A 416 -27.93 6.11 10.46
C SER A 416 -29.07 7.01 9.99
N ASP A 417 -29.36 6.96 8.68
CA ASP A 417 -30.61 7.45 8.09
C ASP A 417 -31.80 6.53 8.44
#